data_AF-A0A7Z0ILU9-F1
#
_entry.id   AF-A0A7Z0ILU9-F1
#
_cell.length_a   1.000
_cell.length_b   1.000
_cell.length_c   1.000
_cell.angle_alpha   90.00
_cell.angle_beta   90.00
_cell.angle_gamma   90.00
#
_symmetry.space_group_name_H-M   'P 1'
#
loop_
_entity.id
_entity.type
_entity.pdbx_description
1 polymer ?
#
loop_
_entity_poly.entity_id
_entity_poly.type
_entity_poly.pdbx_seq_one_letter_code
_entity_poly.pdbx_strand_id
1 'polypeptide(L)'
;MPKLLTATQWVGVAFIVFWFAGLTGTFAPWGWGEESFSFAVPLGLLIVWNCVYAIVAVLVIVHAVRLARAGELDALQRAIVPVKLFGIPFFVLNFLIMFLISIAGLRFVIGVIYIPFLVLGTYLVMLPTSAYGIAALVLMRRRGQIETSFVVVQVLFQLMFVLDIIGAFFIARRARRVLDAAPRGA
;
A
#
# COMPACT_ATOMS: atom_id res chain seq x y z
N MET A 1 -10.46 -8.12 6.95
CA MET A 1 -9.08 -7.69 6.60
C MET A 1 -8.93 -6.29 6.01
N PRO A 2 -9.76 -5.79 5.06
CA PRO A 2 -9.49 -4.50 4.40
C PRO A 2 -9.33 -3.33 5.38
N LYS A 3 -10.22 -3.25 6.38
CA LYS A 3 -10.18 -2.23 7.44
C LYS A 3 -8.88 -2.24 8.27
N LEU A 4 -8.25 -3.40 8.45
CA LEU A 4 -7.01 -3.54 9.22
C LEU A 4 -5.83 -2.97 8.43
N LEU A 5 -5.77 -3.24 7.12
CA LEU A 5 -4.76 -2.69 6.23
C LEU A 5 -4.90 -1.16 6.07
N THR A 6 -6.12 -0.66 6.02
CA THR A 6 -6.35 0.79 5.96
C THR A 6 -6.02 1.46 7.28
N ALA A 7 -6.41 0.85 8.41
CA ALA A 7 -6.04 1.34 9.73
C ALA A 7 -4.52 1.39 9.88
N THR A 8 -3.81 0.37 9.36
CA THR A 8 -2.37 0.44 9.38
C THR A 8 -1.85 1.61 8.52
N GLN A 9 -2.28 1.76 7.27
CA GLN A 9 -1.87 2.90 6.45
C GLN A 9 -2.06 4.27 7.14
N TRP A 10 -3.16 4.47 7.87
CA TRP A 10 -3.40 5.71 8.64
C TRP A 10 -2.46 5.90 9.83
N VAL A 11 -2.12 4.83 10.55
CA VAL A 11 -1.08 4.92 11.60
C VAL A 11 0.28 5.25 10.98
N GLY A 12 0.58 4.70 9.80
CA GLY A 12 1.74 5.09 9.01
C GLY A 12 1.75 6.57 8.63
N VAL A 13 0.61 7.13 8.20
CA VAL A 13 0.45 8.57 7.94
C VAL A 13 0.73 9.38 9.21
N ALA A 14 0.10 9.05 10.33
CA ALA A 14 0.30 9.76 11.59
C ALA A 14 1.77 9.71 12.04
N PHE A 15 2.41 8.56 11.87
CA PHE A 15 3.82 8.38 12.17
C PHE A 15 4.72 9.26 11.29
N ILE A 16 4.47 9.28 9.98
CA ILE A 16 5.21 10.11 9.02
C ILE A 16 5.06 11.61 9.35
N VAL A 17 3.85 12.07 9.70
CA VAL A 17 3.62 13.47 10.12
C VAL A 17 4.37 13.78 11.41
N PHE A 18 4.25 12.92 12.43
CA PHE A 18 4.93 13.08 13.70
C PHE A 18 6.46 13.12 13.52
N TRP A 19 7.01 12.23 12.70
CA TRP A 19 8.43 12.17 12.40
C TRP A 19 8.93 13.44 11.71
N PHE A 20 8.22 13.90 10.69
CA PHE A 20 8.57 15.12 9.95
C PHE A 20 8.47 16.39 10.82
N ALA A 21 7.45 16.47 11.68
CA ALA A 21 7.31 17.57 12.63
C ALA A 21 8.49 17.59 13.65
N GLY A 22 8.97 16.42 14.06
CA GLY A 22 10.19 16.24 14.85
C GLY A 22 11.44 16.79 14.17
N LEU A 23 11.67 16.39 12.91
CA LEU A 23 12.84 16.84 12.14
C LEU A 23 12.88 18.34 11.87
N THR A 24 11.71 18.96 11.71
CA THR A 24 11.59 20.40 11.40
C THR A 24 11.65 21.28 12.64
N GLY A 25 11.80 20.69 13.83
CA GLY A 25 11.78 21.44 15.09
C GLY A 25 10.41 22.06 15.39
N THR A 26 9.34 21.68 14.69
CA THR A 26 7.99 22.23 14.91
C THR A 26 7.38 21.81 16.25
N PHE A 27 7.98 20.83 16.94
CA PHE A 27 7.68 20.52 18.34
C PHE A 27 8.48 21.34 19.37
N ALA A 28 9.42 22.20 18.95
CA ALA A 28 10.16 23.11 19.83
C ALA A 28 9.28 24.00 20.73
N PRO A 29 8.05 24.42 20.34
CA PRO A 29 7.16 25.16 21.25
C PRO A 29 6.71 24.38 22.48
N TRP A 30 6.85 23.04 22.49
CA TRP A 30 6.42 22.16 23.58
C TRP A 30 7.54 21.81 24.58
N GLY A 31 8.66 22.54 24.56
CA GLY A 31 9.73 22.41 25.57
C GLY A 31 10.69 21.23 25.36
N TRP A 32 10.69 20.61 24.18
CA TRP A 32 11.69 19.62 23.80
C TRP A 32 12.91 20.38 23.25
N GLY A 33 13.97 20.51 24.04
CA GLY A 33 15.20 21.20 23.62
C GLY A 33 15.80 20.59 22.36
N GLU A 34 16.53 21.40 21.58
CA GLU A 34 17.20 20.97 20.34
C GLU A 34 18.13 19.75 20.55
N GLU A 35 18.58 19.52 21.79
CA GLU A 35 19.43 18.38 22.18
C GLU A 35 18.66 17.08 22.50
N SER A 36 17.32 17.10 22.52
CA SER A 36 16.49 15.99 23.04
C SER A 36 15.89 15.07 21.97
N PHE A 37 15.94 15.43 20.69
CA PHE A 37 15.38 14.60 19.62
C PHE A 37 16.34 13.47 19.23
N SER A 38 16.47 12.47 20.10
CA SER A 38 17.27 11.28 19.82
C SER A 38 16.70 10.55 18.60
N PHE A 39 17.49 10.43 17.53
CA PHE A 39 17.13 9.68 16.32
C PHE A 39 16.75 8.21 16.60
N ALA A 40 17.13 7.67 17.76
CA ALA A 40 16.84 6.30 18.16
C ALA A 40 15.33 6.03 18.39
N VAL A 41 14.60 6.95 19.01
CA VAL A 41 13.17 6.76 19.31
C VAL A 41 12.31 6.73 18.04
N PRO A 42 12.46 7.68 17.10
CA PRO A 42 11.73 7.63 15.84
C PRO A 42 12.17 6.46 14.95
N LEU A 43 13.45 6.06 14.94
CA LEU A 43 13.90 4.86 14.22
C LEU A 43 13.26 3.58 14.80
N GLY A 44 13.21 3.43 16.12
CA GLY A 44 12.57 2.29 16.78
C GLY A 44 11.09 2.17 16.44
N LEU A 45 10.36 3.29 16.46
CA LEU A 45 8.95 3.33 16.07
C LEU A 45 8.74 2.99 14.59
N LEU A 46 9.62 3.47 13.69
CA LEU A 46 9.59 3.12 12.27
C LEU A 46 9.80 1.62 12.06
N ILE A 47 10.73 0.99 12.78
CA ILE A 47 10.98 -0.45 12.70
C ILE A 47 9.74 -1.23 13.18
N VAL A 48 9.21 -0.90 14.35
CA VAL A 48 7.99 -1.52 14.90
C VAL A 48 6.83 -1.38 13.91
N TRP A 49 6.66 -0.18 13.34
CA TRP A 49 5.66 0.11 12.33
C TRP A 49 5.77 -0.82 11.11
N ASN A 50 6.98 -0.95 10.55
CA ASN A 50 7.24 -1.82 9.41
C ASN A 50 6.98 -3.30 9.74
N CYS A 51 7.34 -3.75 10.96
CA CYS A 51 7.06 -5.11 11.41
C CYS A 51 5.54 -5.37 11.50
N VAL A 52 4.78 -4.46 12.11
CA VAL A 52 3.31 -4.56 12.19
C VAL A 52 2.71 -4.56 10.79
N TYR A 53 3.18 -3.68 9.90
CA TYR A 53 2.71 -3.61 8.53
C TYR A 53 3.01 -4.92 7.77
N ALA A 54 4.20 -5.49 7.92
CA ALA A 54 4.58 -6.77 7.31
C ALA A 54 3.68 -7.92 7.78
N ILE A 55 3.32 -7.96 9.07
CA ILE A 55 2.37 -8.94 9.59
C ILE A 55 1.00 -8.76 8.95
N VAL A 56 0.47 -7.52 8.92
CA VAL A 56 -0.83 -7.23 8.31
C VAL A 56 -0.83 -7.52 6.81
N ALA A 57 0.28 -7.25 6.12
CA ALA A 57 0.50 -7.57 4.73
C ALA A 57 0.36 -9.07 4.46
N VAL A 58 1.05 -9.92 5.25
CA VAL A 58 0.92 -11.37 5.16
C VAL A 58 -0.51 -11.81 5.39
N LEU A 59 -1.18 -11.29 6.42
CA LEU A 59 -2.58 -11.61 6.72
C LEU A 59 -3.53 -11.24 5.56
N VAL A 60 -3.30 -10.10 4.91
CA VAL A 60 -4.06 -9.65 3.74
C VAL A 60 -3.84 -10.57 2.54
N ILE A 61 -2.60 -10.96 2.27
CA ILE A 61 -2.27 -11.90 1.19
C ILE A 61 -2.95 -13.24 1.45
N VAL A 62 -2.82 -13.79 2.66
CA VAL A 62 -3.47 -15.05 3.06
C VAL A 62 -4.99 -14.94 2.91
N HIS A 63 -5.60 -13.83 3.32
CA HIS A 63 -7.03 -13.59 3.16
C HIS A 63 -7.47 -13.55 1.70
N ALA A 64 -6.76 -12.82 0.85
CA ALA A 64 -7.06 -12.73 -0.58
C ALA A 64 -6.94 -14.10 -1.26
N VAL A 65 -5.92 -14.90 -0.90
CA VAL A 65 -5.75 -16.27 -1.39
C VAL A 65 -6.89 -17.17 -0.91
N ARG A 66 -7.31 -17.07 0.35
CA ARG A 66 -8.44 -17.84 0.88
C ARG A 66 -9.74 -17.53 0.14
N LEU A 67 -10.05 -16.25 -0.09
CA LEU A 67 -11.22 -15.83 -0.88
C LEU A 67 -11.16 -16.33 -2.33
N ALA A 68 -9.98 -16.28 -2.96
CA ALA A 68 -9.81 -16.83 -4.31
C ALA A 68 -10.01 -18.34 -4.36
N ARG A 69 -9.54 -19.08 -3.35
CA ARG A 69 -9.75 -20.53 -3.24
C ARG A 69 -11.21 -20.89 -2.96
N ALA A 70 -11.91 -20.08 -2.16
CA ALA A 70 -13.35 -20.22 -1.91
C ALA A 70 -14.22 -19.80 -3.11
N GLY A 71 -13.63 -19.16 -4.13
CA GLY A 71 -14.36 -18.69 -5.30
C GLY A 71 -15.20 -17.42 -5.05
N GLU A 72 -14.94 -16.69 -3.98
CA GLU A 72 -15.66 -15.48 -3.58
C GLU A 72 -15.19 -14.25 -4.37
N LEU A 73 -15.48 -14.23 -5.67
CA LEU A 73 -15.09 -13.14 -6.56
C LEU A 73 -15.70 -11.78 -6.14
N ASP A 74 -16.90 -11.79 -5.59
CA ASP A 74 -17.58 -10.57 -5.14
C ASP A 74 -16.90 -9.94 -3.91
N ALA A 75 -16.49 -10.76 -2.93
CA ALA A 75 -15.72 -10.29 -1.79
C ALA A 75 -14.35 -9.72 -2.21
N LEU A 76 -13.67 -10.37 -3.16
CA LEU A 76 -12.44 -9.86 -3.76
C LEU A 76 -12.67 -8.52 -4.47
N GLN A 77 -13.67 -8.44 -5.36
CA GLN A 77 -14.02 -7.25 -6.14
C GLN A 77 -14.26 -6.04 -5.25
N ARG A 78 -15.02 -6.22 -4.15
CA ARG A 78 -15.35 -5.16 -3.20
C ARG A 78 -14.14 -4.64 -2.43
N ALA A 79 -13.07 -5.43 -2.31
CA ALA A 79 -11.85 -5.05 -1.60
C ALA A 79 -10.79 -4.35 -2.49
N ILE A 80 -10.80 -4.57 -3.82
CA ILE A 80 -9.75 -4.10 -4.75
C ILE A 80 -9.54 -2.58 -4.70
N VAL A 81 -10.60 -1.81 -4.92
CA VAL A 81 -10.50 -0.35 -5.06
C VAL A 81 -10.31 0.36 -3.72
N PRO A 82 -11.10 0.05 -2.66
CA PRO A 82 -10.96 0.76 -1.39
C PRO A 82 -9.55 0.65 -0.79
N VAL A 83 -8.95 -0.54 -0.81
CA VAL A 83 -7.62 -0.78 -0.24
C VAL A 83 -6.53 0.07 -0.92
N LYS A 84 -6.70 0.38 -2.21
CA LYS A 84 -5.78 1.27 -2.94
C LYS A 84 -6.07 2.73 -2.69
N LEU A 85 -7.35 3.14 -2.71
CA LEU A 85 -7.73 4.53 -2.44
C LEU A 85 -7.29 5.01 -1.05
N PHE A 86 -7.43 4.16 -0.03
CA PHE A 86 -6.97 4.48 1.32
C PHE A 86 -5.44 4.48 1.46
N GLY A 87 -4.72 3.84 0.53
CA GLY A 87 -3.26 3.94 0.45
C GLY A 87 -2.78 5.27 -0.15
N ILE A 88 -3.59 5.96 -0.96
CA ILE A 88 -3.18 7.20 -1.65
C ILE A 88 -2.65 8.26 -0.68
N PRO A 89 -3.33 8.61 0.43
CA PRO A 89 -2.80 9.61 1.37
C PRO A 89 -1.43 9.23 1.93
N PHE A 90 -1.24 7.96 2.27
CA PHE A 90 0.05 7.44 2.73
C PHE A 90 1.14 7.64 1.68
N PHE A 91 0.87 7.25 0.43
CA PHE A 91 1.86 7.38 -0.64
C PHE A 91 2.17 8.83 -0.99
N VAL A 92 1.14 9.68 -1.12
CA VAL A 92 1.32 11.11 -1.42
C VAL A 92 2.18 11.77 -0.33
N LEU A 93 1.85 11.53 0.94
CA LEU A 93 2.61 12.10 2.05
C LEU A 93 4.04 11.56 2.10
N ASN A 94 4.21 10.26 1.90
CA ASN A 94 5.53 9.62 1.87
C ASN A 94 6.40 10.17 0.73
N PHE A 95 5.86 10.31 -0.49
CA PHE A 95 6.56 10.94 -1.62
C PHE A 95 6.88 12.41 -1.37
N LEU A 96 5.94 13.17 -0.77
CA LEU A 96 6.17 14.57 -0.43
C LEU A 96 7.33 14.72 0.56
N ILE A 97 7.35 13.89 1.60
CA ILE A 97 8.42 13.93 2.60
C ILE A 97 9.75 13.46 2.02
N MET A 98 9.76 12.41 1.19
CA MET A 98 10.95 12.03 0.43
C MET A 98 11.47 13.17 -0.44
N PHE A 99 10.58 13.90 -1.12
CA PHE A 99 10.95 15.03 -1.96
C PHE A 99 11.56 16.17 -1.12
N LEU A 100 10.97 16.49 0.01
CA LEU A 100 11.49 17.50 0.94
C LEU A 100 12.84 17.09 1.54
N ILE A 101 13.00 15.83 1.95
CA ILE A 101 14.28 15.27 2.41
C ILE A 101 15.30 15.25 1.29
N SER A 102 14.90 14.99 0.04
CA SER A 102 15.81 15.03 -1.10
C SER A 102 16.32 16.44 -1.35
N ILE A 103 15.45 17.46 -1.35
CA ILE A 103 15.84 18.87 -1.49
C ILE A 103 16.76 19.31 -0.33
N ALA A 104 16.42 18.96 0.91
CA ALA A 104 17.21 19.32 2.09
C ALA A 104 18.53 18.52 2.18
N GLY A 105 18.47 17.24 1.82
CA GLY A 105 19.52 16.23 1.92
C GLY A 105 20.45 16.16 0.72
N LEU A 106 20.14 16.82 -0.42
CA LEU A 106 21.08 17.04 -1.53
C LEU A 106 22.35 17.81 -1.10
N ARG A 107 22.38 18.34 0.14
CA ARG A 107 23.56 18.93 0.79
C ARG A 107 24.44 17.92 1.55
N PHE A 108 24.01 16.68 1.76
CA PHE A 108 24.73 15.66 2.54
C PHE A 108 24.62 14.25 1.93
N VAL A 109 25.74 13.51 1.89
CA VAL A 109 25.89 12.13 1.39
C VAL A 109 24.84 11.14 1.95
N ILE A 110 24.30 11.43 3.13
CA ILE A 110 23.27 10.65 3.83
C ILE A 110 21.97 10.55 3.01
N GLY A 111 21.54 11.62 2.32
CA GLY A 111 20.29 11.60 1.55
C GLY A 111 20.29 10.56 0.42
N VAL A 112 21.43 10.38 -0.25
CA VAL A 112 21.60 9.43 -1.36
C VAL A 112 21.49 7.98 -0.89
N ILE A 113 21.95 7.67 0.32
CA ILE A 113 21.88 6.31 0.89
C ILE A 113 20.47 6.01 1.39
N TYR A 114 19.77 6.98 1.98
CA TYR A 114 18.45 6.77 2.59
C TYR A 114 17.31 6.68 1.58
N ILE A 115 17.37 7.42 0.46
CA ILE A 115 16.30 7.45 -0.55
C ILE A 115 15.96 6.04 -1.08
N PRO A 116 16.91 5.19 -1.51
CA PRO A 116 16.61 3.83 -1.97
C PRO A 116 15.88 2.96 -0.95
N PHE A 117 16.26 3.02 0.34
CA PHE A 117 15.60 2.23 1.39
C PHE A 117 14.17 2.71 1.64
N LEU A 118 13.95 4.03 1.62
CA LEU A 118 12.61 4.59 1.77
C LEU A 118 11.74 4.21 0.55
N VAL A 119 12.26 4.30 -0.67
CA VAL A 119 11.56 3.89 -1.90
C VAL A 119 11.20 2.41 -1.83
N LEU A 120 12.14 1.55 -1.45
CA LEU A 120 11.92 0.12 -1.28
C LEU A 120 10.85 -0.16 -0.22
N GLY A 121 10.90 0.51 0.94
CA GLY A 121 9.88 0.39 1.98
C GLY A 121 8.48 0.78 1.48
N THR A 122 8.40 1.85 0.69
CA THR A 122 7.15 2.29 0.06
C THR A 122 6.60 1.25 -0.91
N TYR A 123 7.49 0.62 -1.67
CA TYR A 123 7.14 -0.45 -2.61
C TYR A 123 6.65 -1.71 -1.88
N LEU A 124 7.29 -2.07 -0.77
CA LEU A 124 6.85 -3.17 0.10
C LEU A 124 5.48 -2.87 0.73
N VAL A 125 5.19 -1.61 1.02
CA VAL A 125 3.86 -1.18 1.49
C VAL A 125 2.80 -1.32 0.39
N MET A 126 3.17 -1.16 -0.87
CA MET A 126 2.25 -1.25 -2.00
C MET A 126 1.84 -2.69 -2.35
N LEU A 127 2.76 -3.65 -2.27
CA LEU A 127 2.54 -5.05 -2.66
C LEU A 127 1.26 -5.72 -2.09
N PRO A 128 0.94 -5.59 -0.79
CA PRO A 128 -0.23 -6.25 -0.20
C PRO A 128 -1.55 -5.68 -0.71
N THR A 129 -1.56 -4.41 -1.13
CA THR A 129 -2.75 -3.76 -1.69
C THR A 129 -3.16 -4.38 -3.03
N SER A 130 -2.21 -4.94 -3.77
CA SER A 130 -2.44 -5.60 -5.06
C SER A 130 -2.91 -7.06 -4.89
N ALA A 131 -2.76 -7.65 -3.70
CA ALA A 131 -3.11 -9.06 -3.46
C ALA A 131 -4.57 -9.39 -3.84
N TYR A 132 -5.52 -8.50 -3.52
CA TYR A 132 -6.94 -8.69 -3.89
C TYR A 132 -7.16 -8.63 -5.41
N GLY A 133 -6.44 -7.74 -6.11
CA GLY A 133 -6.52 -7.62 -7.57
C GLY A 133 -5.93 -8.85 -8.28
N ILE A 134 -4.76 -9.31 -7.84
CA ILE A 134 -4.13 -10.53 -8.35
C ILE A 134 -5.02 -11.75 -8.07
N ALA A 135 -5.52 -11.88 -6.84
CA ALA A 135 -6.41 -12.97 -6.45
C ALA A 135 -7.67 -13.03 -7.33
N ALA A 136 -8.28 -11.87 -7.62
CA ALA A 136 -9.43 -11.78 -8.52
C ALA A 136 -9.08 -12.17 -9.97
N LEU A 137 -7.94 -11.71 -10.49
CA LEU A 137 -7.45 -12.09 -11.82
C LEU A 137 -7.22 -13.60 -11.92
N VAL A 138 -6.54 -14.20 -10.94
CA VAL A 138 -6.28 -15.64 -10.91
C VAL A 138 -7.60 -16.42 -10.88
N LEU A 139 -8.56 -16.00 -10.07
CA LEU A 139 -9.88 -16.66 -9.99
C LEU A 139 -10.65 -16.56 -11.31
N MET A 140 -10.75 -15.37 -11.90
CA MET A 140 -11.40 -15.18 -13.20
C MET A 140 -10.71 -15.97 -14.31
N ARG A 141 -9.37 -16.07 -14.29
CA ARG A 141 -8.61 -16.84 -15.27
C ARG A 141 -8.87 -18.33 -15.13
N ARG A 142 -8.89 -18.87 -13.90
CA ARG A 142 -9.21 -20.27 -13.61
C ARG A 142 -10.62 -20.65 -14.07
N ARG A 143 -11.55 -19.69 -14.04
CA ARG A 143 -12.92 -19.86 -14.55
C ARG A 143 -13.07 -19.67 -16.06
N GLY A 144 -11.98 -19.41 -16.79
CA GLY A 144 -12.03 -19.16 -18.23
C GLY A 144 -12.70 -17.84 -18.64
N GLN A 145 -12.90 -16.92 -17.70
CA GLN A 145 -13.67 -15.67 -17.92
C GLN A 145 -12.81 -14.53 -18.51
N ILE A 146 -11.48 -14.70 -18.49
CA ILE A 146 -10.51 -13.76 -19.04
C ILE A 146 -9.35 -14.51 -19.71
N GLU A 147 -8.72 -13.83 -20.65
CA GLU A 147 -7.52 -14.29 -21.35
C GLU A 147 -6.25 -14.09 -20.50
N THR A 148 -5.20 -14.87 -20.80
CA THR A 148 -3.89 -14.74 -20.13
C THR A 148 -3.23 -13.40 -20.45
N SER A 149 -3.38 -12.89 -21.67
CA SER A 149 -2.87 -11.57 -22.12
C SER A 149 -3.35 -10.46 -21.19
N PHE A 150 -4.65 -10.44 -20.88
CA PHE A 150 -5.26 -9.50 -19.96
C PHE A 150 -4.69 -9.63 -18.54
N VAL A 151 -4.47 -10.85 -18.04
CA VAL A 151 -3.85 -11.05 -16.72
C VAL A 151 -2.45 -10.44 -16.67
N VAL A 152 -1.61 -10.70 -17.66
CA VAL A 152 -0.23 -10.21 -17.70
C VAL A 152 -0.20 -8.67 -17.69
N VAL A 153 -0.97 -8.03 -18.58
CA VAL A 153 -1.04 -6.56 -18.65
C VAL A 153 -1.51 -5.97 -17.32
N GLN A 154 -2.53 -6.55 -16.69
CA GLN A 154 -3.04 -6.03 -15.43
C GLN A 154 -2.09 -6.26 -14.25
N VAL A 155 -1.32 -7.35 -14.26
CA VAL A 155 -0.24 -7.57 -13.27
C VAL A 155 0.87 -6.55 -13.46
N LEU A 156 1.27 -6.25 -14.70
CA LEU A 156 2.27 -5.20 -14.97
C LEU A 156 1.77 -3.82 -14.51
N PHE A 157 0.49 -3.51 -14.72
CA PHE A 157 -0.09 -2.27 -14.23
C PHE A 157 -0.02 -2.17 -12.70
N GLN A 158 -0.21 -3.29 -11.98
CA GLN A 158 -0.10 -3.31 -10.52
C GLN A 158 1.32 -3.08 -9.98
N LEU A 159 2.35 -3.22 -10.82
CA LEU A 159 3.74 -2.91 -10.47
C LEU A 159 4.07 -1.43 -10.70
N MET A 160 3.29 -0.74 -11.53
CA MET A 160 3.50 0.68 -11.81
C MET A 160 2.60 1.53 -10.92
N PHE A 161 3.19 2.26 -9.97
CA PHE A 161 2.47 3.01 -8.92
C PHE A 161 1.19 3.73 -9.38
N VAL A 162 1.27 4.53 -10.45
CA VAL A 162 0.12 5.27 -10.99
C VAL A 162 -0.85 4.35 -11.74
N LEU A 163 -0.33 3.42 -12.54
CA LEU A 163 -1.16 2.51 -13.32
C LEU A 163 -1.84 1.46 -12.44
N ASP A 164 -1.34 1.22 -11.23
CA ASP A 164 -1.88 0.23 -10.30
C ASP A 164 -3.31 0.58 -9.87
N ILE A 165 -3.59 1.86 -9.63
CA ILE A 165 -4.94 2.34 -9.34
C ILE A 165 -5.83 2.16 -10.57
N ILE A 166 -5.34 2.52 -11.76
CA ILE A 166 -6.08 2.39 -13.02
C ILE A 166 -6.41 0.92 -13.30
N GLY A 167 -5.42 0.04 -13.18
CA GLY A 167 -5.56 -1.40 -13.35
C GLY A 167 -6.56 -1.99 -12.34
N ALA A 168 -6.52 -1.54 -11.10
CA ALA A 168 -7.50 -1.95 -10.09
C ALA A 168 -8.95 -1.58 -10.47
N PHE A 169 -9.19 -0.41 -11.06
CA PHE A 169 -10.50 -0.05 -11.60
C PHE A 169 -10.91 -0.96 -12.75
N PHE A 170 -10.01 -1.27 -13.68
CA PHE A 170 -10.29 -2.18 -14.79
C PHE A 170 -10.64 -3.59 -14.30
N ILE A 171 -9.86 -4.13 -13.36
CA ILE A 171 -10.11 -5.46 -12.77
C ILE A 171 -11.45 -5.45 -12.03
N ALA A 172 -11.72 -4.43 -11.21
CA ALA A 172 -12.97 -4.32 -10.46
C ALA A 172 -14.19 -4.24 -11.40
N ARG A 173 -14.10 -3.47 -12.49
CA ARG A 173 -15.16 -3.40 -13.51
C ARG A 173 -15.35 -4.73 -14.24
N ARG A 174 -14.25 -5.40 -14.61
CA ARG A 174 -14.31 -6.72 -15.27
C ARG A 174 -14.92 -7.78 -14.36
N ALA A 175 -14.52 -7.81 -13.09
CA ALA A 175 -15.09 -8.71 -12.08
C ALA A 175 -16.58 -8.48 -11.87
N ARG A 176 -17.05 -7.22 -11.84
CA ARG A 176 -18.49 -6.90 -11.79
C ARG A 176 -19.24 -7.44 -13.00
N ARG A 177 -18.75 -7.19 -14.22
CA ARG A 177 -19.38 -7.72 -15.44
C ARG A 177 -19.49 -9.25 -15.43
N VAL A 178 -18.46 -9.92 -14.91
CA VAL A 178 -18.45 -11.37 -14.75
C VAL A 178 -19.50 -11.85 -13.73
N LEU A 179 -19.65 -11.14 -12.60
CA LEU A 179 -20.66 -11.43 -11.59
C LEU A 179 -22.08 -11.17 -12.11
N ASP A 180 -22.27 -10.08 -12.86
CA ASP A 180 -23.57 -9.70 -13.44
C ASP A 180 -24.01 -10.68 -14.54
N ALA A 181 -23.07 -11.28 -15.26
CA ALA A 181 -23.32 -12.28 -16.29
C ALA A 181 -23.50 -13.71 -15.74
N ALA A 182 -23.20 -13.96 -14.47
CA ALA A 182 -23.43 -15.26 -13.86
C ALA A 182 -24.94 -15.44 -13.59
N PRO A 183 -25.54 -16.59 -13.96
CA PRO A 183 -26.94 -16.87 -13.63
C PRO A 183 -27.14 -16.75 -12.12
N ARG A 184 -28.09 -15.91 -11.69
CA ARG A 184 -28.49 -15.83 -10.28
C ARG A 184 -29.30 -17.08 -9.94
N GLY A 185 -28.65 -18.21 -9.72
CA GLY A 185 -29.30 -19.44 -9.29
C GLY A 185 -28.68 -20.70 -9.86
N ALA A 186 -27.91 -21.38 -9.02
CA ALA A 186 -27.98 -22.83 -8.82
C ALA A 186 -27.71 -23.08 -7.33
#